data_AF-A0A7Y5MWR0-F1
#
_entry.id   AF-A0A7Y5MWR0-F1
#
_cell.length_a   1.000
_cell.length_b   1.000
_cell.length_c   1.000
_cell.angle_alpha   90.00
_cell.angle_beta   90.00
_cell.angle_gamma   90.00
#
_symmetry.space_group_name_H-M   'P 1'
#
loop_
_entity.id
_entity.type
_entity.pdbx_description
1 polymer ?
#
loop_
_entity_poly.entity_id
_entity_poly.type
_entity_poly.pdbx_seq_one_letter_code
_entity_poly.pdbx_strand_id
1 'polypeptide(L)'
;SNHVVRLEWTPRELYELVNRRIASALALPEKDTPNAWHLLFPFDVANGRVREVKEDSFLYVVRHSLWNPREIHMYLKALFTEMERRPADEELFRRVVRAETENIIRREFIGQFIGEFHGLQKVLNKLGNVQLRSVLPYEELCDKLGGLELFDDCRTPDQIAVRLFHMGVVGVRASARRTDGNLPVVTQQKQDVAYLFCFNCDENDPFSPGCDVCIHPMFFEYLNVRHEEPYVVNQLTWEMFR
;
A
#
# COMPACT_ATOMS: atom_id res chain seq x y z
N SER A 1 -25.16 2.48 15.25
CA SER A 1 -24.20 3.56 14.96
C SER A 1 -22.85 3.13 15.50
N ASN A 2 -22.03 2.43 14.70
CA ASN A 2 -20.63 2.21 15.05
C ASN A 2 -19.90 3.49 14.65
N HIS A 3 -19.57 4.34 15.63
CA HIS A 3 -18.71 5.48 15.40
C HIS A 3 -17.29 4.95 15.16
N VAL A 4 -16.97 4.64 13.90
CA VAL A 4 -15.59 4.38 13.49
C VAL A 4 -14.88 5.73 13.50
N VAL A 5 -14.02 5.97 14.49
CA VAL A 5 -13.12 7.12 14.46
C VAL A 5 -12.15 6.86 13.31
N ARG A 6 -12.30 7.60 12.19
CA ARG A 6 -11.28 7.66 11.14
C ARG A 6 -10.11 8.47 11.69
N LEU A 7 -9.08 7.77 12.15
CA LEU A 7 -7.79 8.38 12.46
C LEU A 7 -7.00 8.44 11.14
N GLU A 8 -6.98 9.62 10.53
CA GLU A 8 -6.11 9.88 9.39
C GLU A 8 -4.72 10.25 9.93
N TRP A 9 -3.74 9.38 9.68
CA TRP A 9 -2.36 9.62 10.07
C TRP A 9 -1.59 10.21 8.89
N THR A 10 -0.88 11.29 9.12
CA THR A 10 0.15 11.76 8.18
C THR A 10 1.40 10.87 8.29
N PRO A 11 2.26 10.79 7.24
CA PRO A 11 3.48 10.00 7.33
C PRO A 11 4.44 10.54 8.37
N ARG A 12 4.40 11.85 8.68
CA ARG A 12 5.19 12.44 9.76
C ARG A 12 4.73 11.95 11.12
N GLU A 13 3.44 11.90 11.39
CA GLU A 13 2.93 11.38 12.67
C GLU A 13 3.23 9.89 12.83
N LEU A 14 3.13 9.10 11.75
CA LEU A 14 3.55 7.70 11.75
C LEU A 14 5.05 7.57 12.02
N TYR A 15 5.86 8.43 11.40
CA TYR A 15 7.31 8.45 11.57
C TYR A 15 7.70 8.77 13.01
N GLU A 16 7.11 9.81 13.59
CA GLU A 16 7.30 10.17 14.99
C GLU A 16 6.89 9.05 15.95
N LEU A 17 5.74 8.42 15.70
CA LEU A 17 5.25 7.28 16.49
C LEU A 17 6.27 6.14 16.49
N VAL A 18 6.74 5.75 15.30
CA VAL A 18 7.69 4.65 15.12
C VAL A 18 9.05 4.99 15.76
N ASN A 19 9.53 6.22 15.55
CA ASN A 19 10.77 6.69 16.14
C ASN A 19 10.75 6.66 17.67
N ARG A 20 9.67 7.15 18.30
CA ARG A 20 9.50 7.07 19.76
C ARG A 20 9.52 5.61 20.24
N ARG A 21 8.90 4.70 19.48
CA ARG A 21 8.89 3.28 19.83
C ARG A 21 10.27 2.63 19.72
N ILE A 22 11.01 2.92 18.65
CA ILE A 22 12.40 2.45 18.49
C ILE A 22 13.28 3.00 19.61
N ALA A 23 13.21 4.31 19.86
CA ALA A 23 13.98 4.96 20.91
C ALA A 23 13.70 4.37 22.29
N SER A 24 12.43 4.12 22.61
CA SER A 24 12.03 3.46 23.85
C SER A 24 12.57 2.02 23.93
N ALA A 25 12.47 1.25 22.85
CA ALA A 25 12.92 -0.15 22.82
C ALA A 25 14.45 -0.28 22.94
N LEU A 26 15.20 0.67 22.39
CA LEU A 26 16.67 0.66 22.37
C LEU A 26 17.30 1.57 23.43
N ALA A 27 16.50 2.17 24.31
CA ALA A 27 16.93 3.17 25.30
C ALA A 27 17.81 4.28 24.70
N LEU A 28 17.42 4.79 23.53
CA LEU A 28 18.16 5.86 22.86
C LEU A 28 18.04 7.19 23.62
N PRO A 29 19.07 8.05 23.58
CA PRO A 29 18.97 9.42 24.07
C PRO A 29 17.84 10.21 23.38
N GLU A 30 17.22 11.16 24.09
CA GLU A 30 16.14 12.00 23.52
C GLU A 30 16.56 12.71 22.24
N LYS A 31 17.81 13.19 22.17
CA LYS A 31 18.39 13.85 20.98
C LYS A 31 18.38 12.95 19.72
N ASP A 32 18.42 11.63 19.89
CA ASP A 32 18.51 10.66 18.81
C ASP A 32 17.12 10.13 18.41
N THR A 33 16.10 10.37 19.24
CA THR A 33 14.73 9.90 19.02
C THR A 33 14.15 10.33 17.67
N PRO A 34 14.25 11.60 17.23
CA PRO A 34 13.67 12.03 15.95
C PRO A 34 14.24 11.33 14.70
N ASN A 35 15.40 10.68 14.83
CA ASN A 35 16.11 10.00 13.74
C ASN A 35 16.29 8.50 14.00
N ALA A 36 15.60 7.93 14.99
CA ALA A 36 15.81 6.56 15.44
C ALA A 36 15.66 5.52 14.32
N TRP A 37 14.74 5.73 13.39
CA TRP A 37 14.58 4.93 12.19
C TRP A 37 15.83 4.95 11.30
N HIS A 38 16.31 6.13 10.91
CA HIS A 38 17.50 6.26 10.05
C HIS A 38 18.77 5.78 10.73
N LEU A 39 18.84 5.77 12.07
CA LEU A 39 19.95 5.13 12.78
C LEU A 39 20.00 3.61 12.53
N LEU A 40 18.85 2.95 12.34
CA LEU A 40 18.77 1.52 12.05
C LEU A 40 18.80 1.21 10.56
N PHE A 41 18.20 2.08 9.74
CA PHE A 41 18.04 1.89 8.31
C PHE A 41 18.56 3.12 7.53
N PRO A 42 19.89 3.38 7.53
CA PRO A 42 20.53 4.56 6.94
C PRO A 42 20.68 4.44 5.41
N PHE A 43 19.68 3.86 4.74
CA PHE A 43 19.72 3.61 3.30
C PHE A 43 18.35 3.83 2.69
N ASP A 44 18.37 4.24 1.42
CA ASP A 44 17.20 4.20 0.57
C ASP A 44 17.02 2.80 -0.02
N VAL A 45 15.76 2.42 -0.25
CA VAL A 45 15.39 1.14 -0.81
C VAL A 45 15.12 1.31 -2.30
N ALA A 46 15.87 0.61 -3.14
CA ALA A 46 15.56 0.53 -4.56
C ALA A 46 14.30 -0.31 -4.76
N ASN A 47 13.39 0.19 -5.61
CA ASN A 47 12.26 -0.61 -6.02
C ASN A 47 12.76 -1.82 -6.82
N GLY A 48 12.41 -3.03 -6.38
CA GLY A 48 12.94 -4.28 -6.95
C GLY A 48 12.76 -4.41 -8.46
N ARG A 49 11.75 -3.72 -9.04
CA ARG A 49 11.41 -3.75 -10.46
C ARG A 49 11.86 -2.49 -11.22
N VAL A 50 12.06 -1.37 -10.52
CA VAL A 50 12.56 -0.10 -11.08
C VAL A 50 13.75 0.37 -10.23
N ARG A 51 14.92 -0.26 -10.43
CA ARG A 51 16.10 -0.09 -9.55
C ARG A 51 16.66 1.33 -9.51
N GLU A 52 16.38 2.11 -10.54
CA GLU A 52 16.81 3.52 -10.64
C GLU A 52 16.01 4.43 -9.69
N VAL A 53 14.80 4.01 -9.30
CA VAL A 53 13.96 4.74 -8.36
C VAL A 53 14.21 4.20 -6.96
N LYS A 54 14.74 5.08 -6.11
CA LYS A 54 14.99 4.83 -4.69
C LYS A 54 14.00 5.61 -3.84
N GLU A 55 13.58 4.99 -2.75
CA GLU A 55 12.66 5.56 -1.76
C GLU A 55 13.29 5.49 -0.38
N ASP A 56 13.01 6.50 0.45
CA ASP A 56 13.33 6.44 1.87
C ASP A 56 12.77 5.14 2.49
N SER A 57 13.57 4.42 3.28
CA SER A 57 13.20 3.11 3.82
C SER A 57 11.92 3.13 4.66
N PHE A 58 11.61 4.24 5.34
CA PHE A 58 10.37 4.39 6.08
C PHE A 58 9.18 4.56 5.13
N LEU A 59 9.30 5.46 4.15
CA LEU A 59 8.25 5.70 3.16
C LEU A 59 7.96 4.44 2.32
N TYR A 60 8.99 3.62 2.07
CA TYR A 60 8.84 2.30 1.47
C TYR A 60 7.92 1.42 2.30
N VAL A 61 8.10 1.34 3.63
CA VAL A 61 7.21 0.58 4.52
C VAL A 61 5.80 1.17 4.56
N VAL A 62 5.66 2.50 4.66
CA VAL A 62 4.35 3.18 4.64
C VAL A 62 3.56 2.79 3.39
N ARG A 63 4.20 2.82 2.21
CA ARG A 63 3.59 2.44 0.93
C ARG A 63 3.11 0.98 0.87
N HIS A 64 3.67 0.09 1.69
CA HIS A 64 3.27 -1.33 1.77
C HIS A 64 2.36 -1.65 2.97
N SER A 65 1.88 -0.63 3.69
CA SER A 65 1.11 -0.82 4.94
C SER A 65 -0.29 -0.21 4.91
N LEU A 66 -0.74 0.31 3.75
CA LEU A 66 -1.95 1.14 3.65
C LEU A 66 -2.00 2.24 4.73
N TRP A 67 -0.82 2.72 5.15
CA TRP A 67 -0.64 3.73 6.19
C TRP A 67 -1.15 3.31 7.57
N ASN A 68 -1.35 2.00 7.79
CA ASN A 68 -1.85 1.43 9.02
C ASN A 68 -0.72 1.29 10.05
N PRO A 69 -0.78 1.99 11.21
CA PRO A 69 0.24 1.90 12.24
C PRO A 69 0.49 0.46 12.74
N ARG A 70 -0.54 -0.39 12.73
CA ARG A 70 -0.42 -1.78 13.17
C ARG A 70 0.49 -2.58 12.23
N GLU A 71 0.31 -2.41 10.92
CA GLU A 71 1.09 -3.10 9.90
C GLU A 71 2.54 -2.61 9.88
N ILE A 72 2.76 -1.30 10.04
CA ILE A 72 4.12 -0.73 10.20
C ILE A 72 4.86 -1.38 11.37
N HIS A 73 4.19 -1.61 12.50
CA HIS A 73 4.79 -2.32 13.63
C HIS A 73 5.08 -3.80 13.33
N MET A 74 4.27 -4.46 12.50
CA MET A 74 4.53 -5.85 12.08
C MET A 74 5.81 -5.92 11.23
N TYR A 75 5.96 -5.01 10.26
CA TYR A 75 7.20 -4.87 9.49
C TYR A 75 8.40 -4.62 10.40
N LEU A 76 8.28 -3.69 11.34
CA LEU A 76 9.35 -3.38 12.29
C LEU A 76 9.76 -4.62 13.10
N LYS A 77 8.79 -5.37 13.63
CA LYS A 77 9.04 -6.62 14.36
C LYS A 77 9.76 -7.66 13.49
N ALA A 78 9.32 -7.84 12.25
CA ALA A 78 9.94 -8.79 11.33
C ALA A 78 11.39 -8.39 11.00
N LEU A 79 11.64 -7.09 10.77
CA LEU A 79 12.98 -6.55 10.53
C LEU A 79 13.90 -6.77 11.73
N PHE A 80 13.46 -6.42 12.95
CA PHE A 80 14.25 -6.65 14.16
C PHE A 80 14.60 -8.12 14.37
N THR A 81 13.65 -9.02 14.12
CA THR A 81 13.86 -10.48 14.22
C THR A 81 15.00 -10.95 13.31
N GLU A 82 15.09 -10.42 12.10
CA GLU A 82 16.16 -10.76 11.16
C GLU A 82 17.48 -10.04 11.50
N MET A 83 17.40 -8.85 12.09
CA MET A 83 18.56 -8.08 12.54
C MET A 83 19.31 -8.73 13.71
N GLU A 84 18.66 -9.61 14.49
CA GLU A 84 19.32 -10.42 15.51
C GLU A 84 20.42 -11.33 14.93
N ARG A 85 20.31 -11.67 13.64
CA ARG A 85 21.25 -12.59 12.96
C ARG A 85 22.33 -11.87 12.16
N ARG A 86 22.02 -10.70 11.60
CA ARG A 86 22.95 -9.90 10.78
C ARG A 86 22.49 -8.43 10.72
N PRO A 87 23.39 -7.47 10.51
CA PRO A 87 23.01 -6.08 10.31
C PRO A 87 22.00 -5.91 9.17
N ALA A 88 21.13 -4.92 9.27
CA ALA A 88 20.21 -4.58 8.20
C ALA A 88 20.96 -3.97 7.01
N ASP A 89 20.71 -4.51 5.83
CA ASP A 89 21.06 -3.92 4.55
C ASP A 89 19.81 -3.83 3.66
N GLU A 90 19.94 -3.15 2.52
CA GLU A 90 18.84 -2.93 1.58
C GLU A 90 18.21 -4.25 1.11
N GLU A 91 19.03 -5.29 0.90
CA GLU A 91 18.55 -6.58 0.39
C GLU A 91 17.75 -7.35 1.45
N LEU A 92 18.25 -7.42 2.69
CA LEU A 92 17.52 -7.95 3.83
C LEU A 92 16.19 -7.21 3.98
N PHE A 93 16.25 -5.88 4.00
CA PHE A 93 15.09 -5.04 4.23
C PHE A 93 13.99 -5.33 3.21
N ARG A 94 14.33 -5.32 1.91
CA ARG A 94 13.39 -5.61 0.83
C ARG A 94 12.82 -7.02 0.91
N ARG A 95 13.66 -8.02 1.21
CA ARG A 95 13.24 -9.41 1.37
C ARG A 95 12.24 -9.57 2.51
N VAL A 96 12.54 -8.96 3.66
CA VAL A 96 11.69 -9.04 4.86
C VAL A 96 10.38 -8.32 4.65
N VAL A 97 10.39 -7.11 4.11
CA VAL A 97 9.16 -6.38 3.79
C VAL A 97 8.30 -7.21 2.83
N ARG A 98 8.87 -7.73 1.73
CA ARG A 98 8.13 -8.58 0.78
C ARG A 98 7.47 -9.79 1.45
N ALA A 99 8.22 -10.53 2.26
CA ALA A 99 7.69 -11.71 2.95
C ALA A 99 6.60 -11.34 3.97
N GLU A 100 6.81 -10.27 4.73
CA GLU A 100 5.86 -9.83 5.75
C GLU A 100 4.60 -9.21 5.14
N THR A 101 4.69 -8.55 3.99
CA THR A 101 3.52 -8.06 3.24
C THR A 101 2.59 -9.20 2.87
N GLU A 102 3.12 -10.34 2.41
CA GLU A 102 2.32 -11.51 2.10
C GLU A 102 1.63 -12.09 3.36
N ASN A 103 2.35 -12.13 4.48
CA ASN A 103 1.80 -12.54 5.77
C ASN A 103 0.66 -11.62 6.23
N ILE A 104 0.85 -10.30 6.15
CA ILE A 104 -0.15 -9.30 6.52
C ILE A 104 -1.40 -9.48 5.67
N ILE A 105 -1.28 -9.64 4.35
CA ILE A 105 -2.46 -9.84 3.48
C ILE A 105 -3.21 -11.10 3.90
N ARG A 106 -2.51 -12.23 4.07
CA ARG A 106 -3.14 -13.52 4.36
C ARG A 106 -3.81 -13.56 5.73
N ARG A 107 -3.17 -12.99 6.76
CA ARG A 107 -3.58 -13.15 8.15
C ARG A 107 -4.42 -11.99 8.66
N GLU A 108 -4.02 -10.76 8.34
CA GLU A 108 -4.63 -9.56 8.89
C GLU A 108 -5.67 -8.99 7.92
N PHE A 109 -5.29 -8.70 6.68
CA PHE A 109 -6.19 -8.06 5.72
C PHE A 109 -7.40 -8.94 5.40
N ILE A 110 -7.17 -10.15 4.89
CA ILE A 110 -8.27 -11.08 4.57
C ILE A 110 -9.05 -11.41 5.85
N GLY A 111 -8.36 -11.63 6.97
CA GLY A 111 -9.01 -11.92 8.26
C GLY A 111 -9.93 -10.81 8.75
N GLN A 112 -9.57 -9.54 8.52
CA GLN A 112 -10.38 -8.38 8.88
C GLN A 112 -11.69 -8.31 8.08
N PHE A 113 -11.65 -8.70 6.80
CA PHE A 113 -12.78 -8.53 5.89
C PHE A 113 -13.61 -9.79 5.66
N ILE A 114 -13.10 -10.99 5.99
CA ILE A 114 -13.79 -12.26 5.66
C ILE A 114 -15.16 -12.42 6.32
N GLY A 115 -15.39 -11.78 7.47
CA GLY A 115 -16.68 -11.81 8.16
C GLY A 115 -17.79 -11.06 7.43
N GLU A 116 -17.43 -10.00 6.69
CA GLU A 116 -18.37 -9.18 5.91
C GLU A 116 -18.36 -9.59 4.43
N PHE A 117 -17.19 -9.93 3.90
CA PHE A 117 -16.92 -10.21 2.50
C PHE A 117 -16.44 -11.66 2.32
N HIS A 118 -17.34 -12.62 2.51
CA HIS A 118 -16.99 -14.05 2.51
C HIS A 118 -16.39 -14.55 1.18
N GLY A 119 -16.67 -13.88 0.06
CA GLY A 119 -16.11 -14.14 -1.26
C GLY A 119 -14.74 -13.50 -1.52
N LEU A 120 -14.23 -12.63 -0.63
CA LEU A 120 -13.00 -11.85 -0.86
C LEU A 120 -11.81 -12.72 -1.22
N GLN A 121 -11.60 -13.84 -0.51
CA GLN A 121 -10.48 -14.73 -0.79
C GLN A 121 -10.58 -15.34 -2.20
N LYS A 122 -11.80 -15.68 -2.66
CA LYS A 122 -12.03 -16.18 -4.02
C LYS A 122 -11.75 -15.12 -5.07
N VAL A 123 -12.17 -13.87 -4.81
CA VAL A 123 -11.88 -12.72 -5.69
C VAL A 123 -10.38 -12.52 -5.83
N LEU A 124 -9.66 -12.38 -4.70
CA LEU A 124 -8.21 -12.15 -4.71
C LEU A 124 -7.44 -13.33 -5.34
N ASN A 125 -7.86 -14.57 -5.10
CA ASN A 125 -7.25 -15.74 -5.73
C ASN A 125 -7.46 -15.75 -7.25
N LYS A 126 -8.65 -15.39 -7.75
CA LYS A 126 -8.89 -15.27 -9.20
C LYS A 126 -8.00 -14.18 -9.79
N LEU A 127 -7.94 -13.02 -9.14
CA LEU A 127 -7.08 -11.91 -9.54
C LEU A 127 -5.59 -12.31 -9.57
N GLY A 128 -5.10 -13.06 -8.58
CA GLY A 128 -3.72 -13.54 -8.55
C GLY A 128 -3.39 -14.63 -9.58
N ASN A 129 -4.41 -15.35 -10.08
CA ASN A 129 -4.25 -16.38 -11.11
C ASN A 129 -4.32 -15.83 -12.55
N VAL A 130 -4.78 -14.60 -12.72
CA VAL A 130 -4.74 -13.92 -14.02
C VAL A 130 -3.55 -12.98 -14.06
N GLN A 131 -2.99 -12.79 -15.26
CA GLN A 131 -1.95 -11.79 -15.43
C GLN A 131 -2.57 -10.38 -15.25
N LEU A 132 -2.27 -9.76 -14.12
CA LEU A 132 -2.67 -8.38 -13.80
C LEU A 132 -1.53 -7.41 -14.11
N ARG A 133 -1.90 -6.24 -14.62
CA ARG A 133 -0.99 -5.11 -14.80
C ARG A 133 -1.07 -4.20 -13.58
N SER A 134 0.01 -3.49 -13.28
CA SER A 134 0.04 -2.54 -12.15
C SER A 134 -0.95 -1.38 -12.34
N VAL A 135 -1.18 -0.99 -13.60
CA VAL A 135 -2.19 -0.03 -14.03
C VAL A 135 -2.93 -0.64 -15.23
N LEU A 136 -4.26 -0.56 -15.25
CA LEU A 136 -5.12 -1.09 -16.30
C LEU A 136 -6.39 -0.25 -16.44
N PRO A 137 -7.04 -0.23 -17.63
CA PRO A 137 -8.36 0.38 -17.79
C PRO A 137 -9.38 -0.26 -16.84
N TYR A 138 -10.31 0.55 -16.34
CA TYR A 138 -11.39 0.10 -15.46
C TYR A 138 -12.20 -1.07 -16.06
N GLU A 139 -12.50 -1.00 -17.35
CA GLU A 139 -13.26 -2.03 -18.06
C GLU A 139 -12.53 -3.39 -18.05
N GLU A 140 -11.19 -3.37 -18.16
CA GLU A 140 -10.39 -4.60 -18.07
C GLU A 140 -10.43 -5.22 -16.66
N LEU A 141 -10.45 -4.39 -15.61
CA LEU A 141 -10.64 -4.90 -14.25
C LEU A 141 -12.03 -5.56 -14.13
N CYS A 142 -13.08 -4.92 -14.63
CA CYS A 142 -14.43 -5.46 -14.59
C CYS A 142 -14.54 -6.81 -15.32
N ASP A 143 -13.91 -6.95 -16.48
CA ASP A 143 -13.85 -8.24 -17.20
C ASP A 143 -13.20 -9.34 -16.35
N LYS A 144 -12.11 -9.03 -15.64
CA LYS A 144 -11.42 -9.97 -14.74
C LYS A 144 -12.28 -10.31 -13.52
N LEU A 145 -13.15 -9.41 -13.08
CA LEU A 145 -14.07 -9.63 -11.96
C LEU A 145 -15.35 -10.39 -12.35
N GLY A 146 -15.66 -10.54 -13.64
CA GLY A 146 -16.87 -11.23 -14.12
C GLY A 146 -17.11 -12.61 -13.52
N GLY A 147 -18.37 -12.91 -13.17
CA GLY A 147 -18.79 -14.20 -12.61
C GLY A 147 -18.32 -14.48 -11.18
N LEU A 148 -17.81 -13.46 -10.48
CA LEU A 148 -17.51 -13.53 -9.06
C LEU A 148 -18.66 -12.98 -8.22
N GLU A 149 -18.64 -13.35 -6.94
CA GLU A 149 -19.52 -12.84 -5.90
C GLU A 149 -18.66 -12.55 -4.69
N LEU A 150 -18.75 -11.33 -4.17
CA LEU A 150 -17.95 -10.90 -3.02
C LEU A 150 -18.69 -11.18 -1.71
N PHE A 151 -19.99 -10.93 -1.69
CA PHE A 151 -20.93 -11.28 -0.62
C PHE A 151 -22.36 -11.23 -1.17
N ASP A 152 -23.35 -11.51 -0.32
CA ASP A 152 -24.77 -11.46 -0.70
C ASP A 152 -25.10 -10.09 -1.33
N ASP A 153 -25.78 -10.10 -2.48
CA ASP A 153 -26.16 -8.91 -3.27
C ASP A 153 -24.99 -8.10 -3.89
N CYS A 154 -23.74 -8.56 -3.77
CA CYS A 154 -22.56 -7.97 -4.42
C CYS A 154 -21.99 -8.92 -5.49
N ARG A 155 -22.56 -8.83 -6.70
CA ARG A 155 -22.34 -9.80 -7.80
C ARG A 155 -21.92 -9.16 -9.11
N THR A 156 -22.11 -7.86 -9.28
CA THR A 156 -21.65 -7.19 -10.51
C THR A 156 -20.17 -6.82 -10.38
N PRO A 157 -19.41 -6.85 -11.50
CA PRO A 157 -18.03 -6.41 -11.50
C PRO A 157 -17.81 -5.02 -10.90
N ASP A 158 -18.70 -4.07 -11.21
CA ASP A 158 -18.64 -2.70 -10.68
C ASP A 158 -18.80 -2.66 -9.15
N GLN A 159 -19.77 -3.38 -8.60
CA GLN A 159 -19.96 -3.47 -7.15
C GLN A 159 -18.71 -4.04 -6.47
N ILE A 160 -18.13 -5.08 -7.06
CA ILE A 160 -16.92 -5.72 -6.52
C ILE A 160 -15.73 -4.76 -6.62
N ALA A 161 -15.56 -4.05 -7.75
CA ALA A 161 -14.49 -3.09 -7.94
C ALA A 161 -14.57 -1.94 -6.93
N VAL A 162 -15.76 -1.37 -6.72
CA VAL A 162 -16.01 -0.32 -5.71
C VAL A 162 -15.67 -0.83 -4.32
N ARG A 163 -16.03 -2.07 -3.98
CA ARG A 163 -15.66 -2.65 -2.68
C ARG A 163 -14.17 -2.90 -2.54
N LEU A 164 -13.49 -3.36 -3.59
CA LEU A 164 -12.03 -3.48 -3.60
C LEU A 164 -11.34 -2.11 -3.45
N PHE A 165 -11.93 -1.04 -3.98
CA PHE A 165 -11.45 0.33 -3.78
C PHE A 165 -11.64 0.79 -2.33
N HIS A 166 -12.81 0.56 -1.75
CA HIS A 166 -13.09 0.88 -0.34
C HIS A 166 -12.16 0.14 0.63
N MET A 167 -11.71 -1.07 0.28
CA MET A 167 -10.73 -1.83 1.04
C MET A 167 -9.26 -1.43 0.77
N GLY A 168 -8.99 -0.59 -0.23
CA GLY A 168 -7.64 -0.18 -0.61
C GLY A 168 -6.86 -1.18 -1.44
N VAL A 169 -7.51 -2.19 -2.03
CA VAL A 169 -6.88 -3.15 -2.94
C VAL A 169 -6.56 -2.50 -4.28
N VAL A 170 -7.50 -1.67 -4.76
CA VAL A 170 -7.38 -0.92 -6.01
C VAL A 170 -7.54 0.58 -5.75
N GLY A 171 -7.03 1.39 -6.66
CA GLY A 171 -7.10 2.85 -6.63
C GLY A 171 -7.22 3.41 -8.04
N VAL A 172 -7.43 4.72 -8.14
CA VAL A 172 -7.48 5.42 -9.43
C VAL A 172 -6.16 6.15 -9.66
N ARG A 173 -5.62 6.03 -10.87
CA ARG A 173 -4.50 6.85 -11.34
C ARG A 173 -5.06 8.00 -12.17
N ALA A 174 -4.94 9.22 -11.67
CA ALA A 174 -5.42 10.41 -12.34
C ALA A 174 -4.24 11.28 -12.83
N SER A 175 -4.43 11.99 -13.94
CA SER A 175 -3.53 13.10 -14.29
C SER A 175 -3.73 14.24 -13.29
N ALA A 176 -2.66 14.86 -12.82
CA ALA A 176 -2.70 15.95 -11.84
C ALA A 176 -3.60 17.13 -12.27
N ARG A 177 -3.74 17.35 -13.58
CA ARG A 177 -4.65 18.37 -14.15
C ARG A 177 -6.13 18.15 -13.82
N ARG A 178 -6.52 16.94 -13.40
CA ARG A 178 -7.90 16.54 -13.07
C ARG A 178 -8.14 16.45 -11.57
N THR A 179 -7.17 16.82 -10.74
CA THR A 179 -7.30 16.74 -9.28
C THR A 179 -7.53 18.12 -8.68
N ASP A 180 -8.32 18.20 -7.60
CA ASP A 180 -8.67 19.44 -6.89
C ASP A 180 -7.51 20.04 -6.06
N GLY A 181 -6.26 19.88 -6.51
CA GLY A 181 -5.07 20.53 -5.94
C GLY A 181 -4.58 20.00 -4.58
N ASN A 182 -5.37 19.17 -3.88
CA ASN A 182 -5.05 18.67 -2.53
C ASN A 182 -4.39 17.28 -2.50
N LEU A 183 -4.29 16.57 -3.63
CA LEU A 183 -3.68 15.25 -3.68
C LEU A 183 -2.17 15.33 -3.93
N PRO A 184 -1.35 14.51 -3.24
CA PRO A 184 0.05 14.35 -3.57
C PRO A 184 0.24 13.95 -5.04
N VAL A 185 1.10 14.70 -5.73
CA VAL A 185 1.42 14.49 -7.15
C VAL A 185 2.85 13.97 -7.26
N VAL A 186 3.05 12.97 -8.12
CA VAL A 186 4.37 12.48 -8.52
C VAL A 186 4.54 12.60 -10.03
N THR A 187 5.72 13.05 -10.47
CA THR A 187 6.06 13.08 -11.88
C THR A 187 6.59 11.71 -12.31
N GLN A 188 5.88 11.04 -13.20
CA GLN A 188 6.26 9.75 -13.79
C GLN A 188 6.27 9.88 -15.30
N GLN A 189 7.36 9.48 -15.95
CA GLN A 189 7.50 9.56 -17.42
C GLN A 189 7.13 10.95 -18.00
N LYS A 190 7.54 12.03 -17.31
CA LYS A 190 7.23 13.44 -17.66
C LYS A 190 5.74 13.80 -17.56
N GLN A 191 4.94 13.00 -16.87
CA GLN A 191 3.55 13.28 -16.58
C GLN A 191 3.34 13.36 -15.08
N ASP A 192 2.66 14.41 -14.65
CA ASP A 192 2.24 14.58 -13.27
C ASP A 192 0.97 13.76 -13.04
N VAL A 193 1.07 12.83 -12.09
CA VAL A 193 -0.01 11.90 -11.74
C VAL A 193 -0.27 11.91 -10.25
N ALA A 194 -1.53 11.68 -9.90
CA ALA A 194 -1.97 11.47 -8.54
C ALA A 194 -2.58 10.06 -8.43
N TYR A 195 -2.37 9.44 -7.28
CA TYR A 195 -2.97 8.16 -6.95
C TYR A 195 -4.03 8.37 -5.89
N LEU A 196 -5.24 7.92 -6.18
CA LEU A 196 -6.34 7.92 -5.24
C LEU A 196 -6.56 6.49 -4.76
N PHE A 197 -6.13 6.22 -3.54
CA PHE A 197 -6.50 5.00 -2.81
C PHE A 197 -7.43 5.38 -1.68
N CYS A 198 -8.32 4.45 -1.33
CA CYS A 198 -9.22 4.61 -0.21
C CYS A 198 -9.02 3.45 0.75
N PHE A 199 -9.20 3.68 2.05
CA PHE A 199 -9.11 2.61 3.03
C PHE A 199 -10.20 2.78 4.07
N ASN A 200 -11.04 1.75 4.20
CA ASN A 200 -12.17 1.71 5.12
C ASN A 200 -13.12 2.92 4.96
N CYS A 201 -13.49 3.17 3.72
CA CYS A 201 -14.42 4.24 3.36
C CYS A 201 -15.64 3.68 2.63
N ASP A 202 -16.80 4.29 2.84
CA ASP A 202 -18.03 4.00 2.10
C ASP A 202 -18.42 5.15 1.16
N GLU A 203 -17.52 6.10 0.91
CA GLU A 203 -17.81 7.26 0.06
C GLU A 203 -17.54 6.97 -1.42
N ASN A 204 -18.49 7.43 -2.24
CA ASN A 204 -18.51 7.60 -3.70
C ASN A 204 -17.74 6.60 -4.57
N ASP A 205 -18.45 6.07 -5.57
CA ASP A 205 -17.84 5.37 -6.71
C ASP A 205 -16.77 6.27 -7.37
N PRO A 206 -15.48 5.90 -7.30
CA PRO A 206 -14.40 6.72 -7.84
C PRO A 206 -14.22 6.50 -9.35
N PHE A 207 -14.91 5.51 -9.93
CA PHE A 207 -14.67 5.08 -11.29
C PHE A 207 -15.47 5.93 -12.27
N SER A 208 -14.84 6.25 -13.38
CA SER A 208 -15.45 6.94 -14.50
C SER A 208 -15.09 6.17 -15.77
N PRO A 209 -15.96 6.18 -16.81
CA PRO A 209 -15.66 5.49 -18.06
C PRO A 209 -14.27 5.87 -18.61
N GLY A 210 -13.44 4.87 -18.89
CA GLY A 210 -12.07 5.04 -19.37
C GLY A 210 -11.07 5.58 -18.35
N CYS A 211 -11.33 5.48 -17.05
CA CYS A 211 -10.31 5.79 -16.04
C CYS A 211 -9.27 4.67 -15.91
N ASP A 212 -8.05 5.06 -15.54
CA ASP A 212 -6.97 4.12 -15.21
C ASP A 212 -7.12 3.67 -13.75
N VAL A 213 -7.27 2.36 -13.56
CA VAL A 213 -7.21 1.72 -12.25
C VAL A 213 -5.80 1.25 -11.99
N CYS A 214 -5.36 1.33 -10.74
CA CYS A 214 -4.08 0.81 -10.30
C CYS A 214 -4.25 -0.13 -9.10
N ILE A 215 -3.41 -1.16 -9.03
CA ILE A 215 -3.37 -2.06 -7.88
C ILE A 215 -2.50 -1.42 -6.79
N HIS A 216 -2.91 -1.50 -5.52
CA HIS A 216 -2.10 -0.94 -4.44
C HIS A 216 -0.80 -1.76 -4.26
N PRO A 217 0.38 -1.11 -4.04
CA PRO A 217 1.67 -1.81 -3.99
C PRO A 217 1.79 -2.95 -2.99
N MET A 218 1.07 -2.85 -1.87
CA MET A 218 0.93 -3.94 -0.90
C MET A 218 0.52 -5.27 -1.55
N PHE A 219 -0.34 -5.25 -2.58
CA PHE A 219 -0.88 -6.47 -3.19
C PHE A 219 -0.07 -7.01 -4.36
N PHE A 220 1.01 -6.34 -4.80
CA PHE A 220 1.72 -6.72 -6.02
C PHE A 220 2.26 -8.14 -5.99
N GLU A 221 2.86 -8.53 -4.87
CA GLU A 221 3.46 -9.86 -4.73
C GLU A 221 2.38 -10.93 -4.50
N TYR A 222 1.36 -10.61 -3.71
CA TYR A 222 0.23 -11.51 -3.44
C TYR A 222 -0.61 -11.80 -4.69
N LEU A 223 -0.85 -10.79 -5.53
CA LEU A 223 -1.63 -10.89 -6.76
C LEU A 223 -0.78 -11.15 -8.00
N ASN A 224 0.52 -11.41 -7.84
CA ASN A 224 1.46 -11.66 -8.94
C ASN A 224 1.38 -10.61 -10.07
N VAL A 225 1.28 -9.33 -9.68
CA VAL A 225 1.10 -8.20 -10.61
C VAL A 225 2.35 -8.04 -11.47
N ARG A 226 2.16 -7.83 -12.78
CA ARG A 226 3.21 -7.44 -13.71
C ARG A 226 3.36 -5.93 -13.76
N HIS A 227 4.62 -5.51 -13.72
CA HIS A 227 5.02 -4.13 -13.91
C HIS A 227 5.52 -3.97 -15.32
N GLU A 228 4.70 -3.37 -16.17
CA GLU A 228 5.04 -3.12 -17.57
C GLU A 228 5.77 -1.78 -17.73
N GLU A 229 5.54 -0.86 -16.79
CA GLU A 229 6.05 0.49 -16.87
C GLU A 229 7.26 0.73 -15.94
N PRO A 230 8.25 1.53 -16.37
CA PRO A 230 9.43 1.89 -15.59
C PRO A 230 9.14 2.97 -14.53
N TYR A 231 8.03 2.87 -13.81
CA TYR A 231 7.71 3.77 -12.70
C TYR A 231 7.15 3.01 -11.48
N VAL A 232 7.18 3.68 -10.34
CA VAL A 232 6.67 3.11 -9.09
C VAL A 232 5.29 3.65 -8.77
N VAL A 233 4.30 2.75 -8.74
CA VAL A 233 2.92 3.08 -8.33
C VAL A 233 2.90 3.54 -6.88
N ASN A 234 2.16 4.63 -6.64
CA ASN A 234 1.99 5.26 -5.34
C ASN A 234 3.31 5.66 -4.66
N GLN A 235 4.33 6.05 -5.43
CA GLN A 235 5.62 6.48 -4.88
C GLN A 235 5.41 7.64 -3.90
N LEU A 236 6.01 7.54 -2.71
CA LEU A 236 5.94 8.54 -1.66
C LEU A 236 7.27 9.28 -1.55
N THR A 237 7.23 10.59 -1.36
CA THR A 237 8.41 11.41 -1.04
C THR A 237 8.10 12.33 0.14
N TRP A 238 9.11 12.67 0.95
CA TRP A 238 8.92 13.58 2.09
C TRP A 238 8.43 14.98 1.69
N GLU A 239 8.65 15.38 0.44
CA GLU A 239 8.20 16.66 -0.11
C GLU A 239 6.68 16.76 -0.23
N MET A 240 5.99 15.61 -0.39
CA MET A 240 4.53 15.54 -0.45
C MET A 240 3.84 15.89 0.86
N PHE A 241 4.59 15.91 1.97
CA PHE A 241 4.06 16.11 3.32
C PHE A 241 4.64 17.37 3.95
N ARG A 242 4.93 18.41 3.16
CA ARG A 242 5.43 19.70 3.61
C ARG A 242 4.33 20.72 3.83
#